data_AF-A0A1V4X1R7-F1
#
_entry.id   AF-A0A1V4X1R7-F1
#
_cell.length_a   1.000
_cell.length_b   1.000
_cell.length_c   1.000
_cell.angle_alpha   90.00
_cell.angle_beta   90.00
_cell.angle_gamma   90.00
#
_symmetry.space_group_name_H-M   'P 1'
#
loop_
_entity.id
_entity.type
_entity.pdbx_description
1 polymer ?
#
loop_
_entity_poly.entity_id
_entity_poly.type
_entity_poly.pdbx_seq_one_letter_code
_entity_poly.pdbx_strand_id
1 'polypeptide(L)'
;MRKPPFASEQELAAAVVKWLQELRWEVYQEVPVGNGIADIVAKSGSVTWLIETKMSMSIQLLNQLDDRVASAHITSAAVPARKRREAPWKLLRALGVGLLGVWSDGQIEESVRPRFFRRAKGIELYEQQKTFCAAGSASGGHWTPFKETARNVLLFVLWHPGCTLNELIEGISHHYNDTTAAKRNILMWIKTDVIKGIRIDESVRPYKLYPKKELT
;
A
#
# COMPACT_ATOMS: atom_id res chain seq x y z
N MET A 1 -7.42 27.29 20.23
CA MET A 1 -6.71 26.01 19.99
C MET A 1 -5.83 26.18 18.75
N ARG A 2 -4.54 25.81 18.79
CA ARG A 2 -3.71 25.77 17.56
C ARG A 2 -4.28 24.66 16.66
N LYS A 3 -4.59 24.97 15.40
CA LYS A 3 -4.99 23.96 14.41
C LYS A 3 -3.93 22.84 14.36
N PRO A 4 -4.34 21.57 14.24
CA PRO A 4 -3.39 20.51 13.96
C PRO A 4 -2.69 20.83 12.63
N PRO A 5 -1.37 20.57 12.52
CA PRO A 5 -0.58 20.95 11.36
C PRO A 5 -0.95 20.17 10.08
N PHE A 6 -1.71 19.08 10.22
CA PHE A 6 -2.24 18.27 9.13
C PHE A 6 -3.74 18.03 9.36
N ALA A 7 -4.53 18.01 8.29
CA ALA A 7 -5.96 17.73 8.34
C ALA A 7 -6.26 16.22 8.34
N SER A 8 -5.32 15.39 7.85
CA SER A 8 -5.48 13.93 7.77
C SER A 8 -4.16 13.17 7.89
N GLU A 9 -4.24 11.85 8.09
CA GLU A 9 -3.09 10.93 8.05
C GLU A 9 -2.48 10.87 6.64
N GLN A 10 -3.32 10.96 5.61
CA GLN A 10 -2.86 10.99 4.22
C GLN A 10 -1.99 12.22 3.92
N GLU A 11 -2.35 13.40 4.42
CA GLU A 11 -1.52 14.60 4.27
C GLU A 11 -0.18 14.48 5.00
N LEU A 12 -0.20 13.92 6.21
CA LEU A 12 1.01 13.62 6.98
C LEU A 12 1.91 12.64 6.22
N ALA A 13 1.34 11.54 5.71
CA ALA A 13 2.05 10.53 4.95
C ALA A 13 2.64 11.10 3.66
N ALA A 14 1.90 11.95 2.94
CA ALA A 14 2.39 12.62 1.74
C ALA A 14 3.63 13.49 2.01
N ALA A 15 3.68 14.20 3.15
CA ALA A 15 4.87 14.96 3.55
C ALA A 15 6.08 14.03 3.80
N VAL A 16 5.87 12.89 4.46
CA VAL A 16 6.91 11.88 4.69
C VAL A 16 7.40 11.26 3.37
N VAL A 17 6.50 10.90 2.46
CA VAL A 17 6.83 10.37 1.13
C VAL A 17 7.70 11.36 0.36
N LYS A 18 7.29 12.63 0.31
CA LYS A 18 8.04 13.68 -0.37
C LYS A 18 9.45 13.81 0.19
N TRP A 19 9.59 13.89 1.51
CA TRP A 19 10.89 13.98 2.18
C TRP A 19 11.79 12.77 1.88
N LEU A 20 11.25 11.55 1.92
CA LEU A 20 12.01 10.34 1.57
C LEU A 20 12.48 10.35 0.11
N GLN A 21 11.63 10.80 -0.82
CA GLN A 21 11.97 10.92 -2.24
C GLN A 21 13.07 11.98 -2.47
N GLU A 22 13.02 13.11 -1.76
CA GLU A 22 14.08 14.14 -1.78
C GLU A 22 15.41 13.57 -1.26
N LEU A 23 15.36 12.68 -0.26
CA LEU A 23 16.50 11.89 0.23
C LEU A 23 16.89 10.72 -0.70
N ARG A 24 16.28 10.59 -1.88
CA ARG A 24 16.54 9.58 -2.90
C ARG A 24 16.20 8.14 -2.49
N TRP A 25 15.28 7.96 -1.55
CA TRP A 25 14.70 6.64 -1.30
C TRP A 25 13.68 6.27 -2.38
N GLU A 26 13.62 4.99 -2.71
CA GLU A 26 12.46 4.44 -3.41
C GLU A 26 11.32 4.27 -2.41
N VAL A 27 10.15 4.83 -2.68
CA VAL A 27 9.05 4.86 -1.71
C VAL A 27 7.87 4.05 -2.20
N TYR A 28 7.48 3.04 -1.42
CA TYR A 28 6.34 2.16 -1.64
C TYR A 28 5.30 2.48 -0.55
N GLN A 29 4.03 2.52 -0.93
CA GLN A 29 2.93 2.91 -0.04
C GLN A 29 1.94 1.75 0.13
N GLU A 30 1.32 1.65 1.31
CA GLU A 30 0.31 0.63 1.63
C GLU A 30 0.85 -0.80 1.38
N VAL A 31 2.01 -1.09 1.96
CA VAL A 31 2.78 -2.31 1.68
C VAL A 31 2.34 -3.45 2.62
N PRO A 32 1.90 -4.61 2.12
CA PRO A 32 1.63 -5.77 2.95
C PRO A 32 2.90 -6.24 3.68
N VAL A 33 2.82 -6.37 5.00
CA VAL A 33 3.90 -6.86 5.86
C VAL A 33 3.28 -7.81 6.89
N GLY A 34 3.64 -9.10 6.85
CA GLY A 34 3.01 -10.11 7.72
C GLY A 34 1.49 -10.11 7.60
N ASN A 35 0.78 -9.95 8.73
CA ASN A 35 -0.69 -9.95 8.79
C ASN A 35 -1.34 -8.56 8.66
N GLY A 36 -0.57 -7.53 8.28
CA GLY A 36 -1.08 -6.18 8.17
C GLY A 36 -0.48 -5.41 7.01
N ILE A 37 -0.78 -4.12 6.95
CA ILE A 37 -0.28 -3.21 5.92
C ILE A 37 0.53 -2.13 6.64
N ALA A 38 1.70 -1.81 6.10
CA ALA A 38 2.51 -0.67 6.53
C ALA A 38 2.19 0.53 5.64
N ASP A 39 2.06 1.72 6.23
CA ASP A 39 1.73 2.92 5.48
C ASP A 39 2.80 3.22 4.41
N ILE A 40 4.08 3.19 4.81
CA ILE A 40 5.21 3.51 3.94
C ILE A 40 6.35 2.50 4.15
N VAL A 41 6.93 2.02 3.06
CA VAL A 41 8.23 1.34 3.06
C VAL A 41 9.17 2.06 2.10
N ALA A 42 10.26 2.60 2.63
CA ALA A 42 11.33 3.18 1.84
C ALA A 42 12.43 2.15 1.60
N LYS A 43 13.02 2.11 0.40
CA LYS A 43 14.13 1.22 0.04
C LYS A 43 15.31 1.99 -0.56
N SER A 44 16.52 1.61 -0.17
CA SER A 44 17.78 2.08 -0.76
C SER A 44 18.76 0.91 -0.80
N GLY A 45 19.03 0.40 -2.01
CA GLY A 45 19.79 -0.84 -2.18
C GLY A 45 19.10 -2.02 -1.47
N SER A 46 19.82 -2.65 -0.53
CA SER A 46 19.27 -3.74 0.30
C SER A 46 18.62 -3.27 1.60
N VAL A 47 18.69 -1.98 1.93
CA VAL A 47 18.15 -1.42 3.17
C VAL A 47 16.68 -1.05 2.98
N THR A 48 15.86 -1.42 3.96
CA THR A 48 14.42 -1.11 4.01
C THR A 48 14.07 -0.35 5.28
N TRP A 49 13.21 0.65 5.16
CA TRP A 49 12.71 1.46 6.25
C TRP A 49 11.19 1.44 6.26
N LEU A 50 10.60 0.79 7.25
CA LEU A 50 9.16 0.77 7.49
C LEU A 50 8.76 1.98 8.34
N ILE A 51 7.77 2.74 7.88
CA ILE A 51 7.26 3.92 8.56
C ILE A 51 5.74 3.82 8.67
N GLU A 52 5.22 3.83 9.90
CA GLU A 52 3.79 3.95 10.19
C GLU A 52 3.44 5.41 10.51
N THR A 53 2.39 5.93 9.92
CA THR A 53 1.97 7.33 10.02
C THR A 53 0.72 7.46 10.89
N LYS A 54 0.75 8.37 11.88
CA LYS A 54 -0.43 8.62 12.73
C LYS A 54 -0.52 10.05 13.21
N MET A 55 -1.76 10.54 13.38
CA MET A 55 -2.02 11.87 13.93
C MET A 55 -1.61 12.03 15.40
N SER A 56 -1.40 10.92 16.11
CA SER A 56 -0.98 10.92 17.51
C SER A 56 -0.27 9.62 17.90
N MET A 57 0.64 9.72 18.87
CA MET A 57 1.26 8.56 19.52
C MET A 57 0.28 7.89 20.49
N SER A 58 -0.45 6.88 20.02
CA SER A 58 -1.37 6.06 20.82
C SER A 58 -0.73 4.72 21.23
N ILE A 59 -1.34 4.03 22.20
CA ILE A 59 -0.93 2.66 22.58
C ILE A 59 -1.11 1.71 21.40
N GLN A 60 -2.16 1.87 20.58
CA GLN A 60 -2.37 1.06 19.40
C GLN A 60 -1.22 1.17 18.40
N LEU A 61 -0.73 2.39 18.15
CA LEU A 61 0.43 2.61 17.29
C LEU A 61 1.70 1.97 17.86
N LEU A 62 1.90 2.06 19.17
CA LEU A 62 3.05 1.44 19.83
C LEU A 62 3.02 -0.09 19.68
N ASN A 63 1.87 -0.72 19.84
CA ASN A 63 1.71 -2.16 19.63
C ASN A 63 1.96 -2.55 18.17
N GLN A 64 1.41 -1.79 17.21
CA GLN A 64 1.70 -2.02 15.78
C GLN A 64 3.21 -1.96 15.51
N LEU A 65 3.90 -0.94 16.02
CA LEU A 65 5.33 -0.76 15.82
C LEU A 65 6.16 -1.88 16.44
N ASP A 66 5.79 -2.37 17.63
CA ASP A 66 6.45 -3.52 18.28
C ASP A 66 6.36 -4.77 17.39
N ASP A 67 5.18 -5.07 16.85
CA ASP A 67 4.97 -6.17 15.89
C ASP A 67 5.75 -5.99 14.59
N ARG A 68 6.05 -4.74 14.20
CA ARG A 68 6.85 -4.41 12.99
C ARG A 68 8.35 -4.52 13.23
N VAL A 69 8.82 -4.56 14.46
CA VAL A 69 10.27 -4.58 14.75
C VAL A 69 10.93 -5.76 14.02
N ALA A 70 12.09 -5.50 13.41
CA ALA A 70 12.85 -6.45 12.60
C ALA A 70 12.16 -6.97 11.32
N SER A 71 10.97 -6.48 10.96
CA SER A 71 10.39 -6.73 9.63
C SER A 71 11.15 -5.95 8.55
N ALA A 72 11.62 -4.74 8.88
CA ALA A 72 12.53 -3.93 8.08
C ALA A 72 13.87 -3.70 8.81
N HIS A 73 14.86 -3.16 8.11
CA HIS A 73 16.14 -2.79 8.72
C HIS A 73 15.99 -1.60 9.68
N ILE A 74 15.03 -0.72 9.37
CA ILE A 74 14.71 0.46 10.15
C ILE A 74 13.19 0.48 10.30
N THR A 75 12.71 0.75 11.52
CA THR A 75 11.28 0.93 11.80
C THR A 75 11.09 2.27 12.48
N SER A 76 10.13 3.08 12.05
CA SER A 76 9.82 4.36 12.67
C SER A 76 8.33 4.67 12.67
N ALA A 77 7.92 5.52 13.61
CA ALA A 77 6.64 6.21 13.54
C ALA A 77 6.84 7.60 12.92
N ALA A 78 5.89 8.07 12.13
CA ALA A 78 5.78 9.46 11.75
C ALA A 78 4.50 10.07 12.33
N VAL A 79 4.65 11.17 13.07
CA VAL A 79 3.53 11.88 13.71
C VAL A 79 3.70 13.38 13.56
N PRO A 80 2.62 14.18 13.67
CA PRO A 80 2.72 15.62 13.75
C PRO A 80 3.69 16.04 14.87
N ALA A 81 4.64 16.91 14.54
CA ALA A 81 5.62 17.44 15.48
C ALA A 81 4.93 18.15 16.65
N ARG A 82 5.38 17.86 17.86
CA ARG A 82 4.87 18.42 19.12
C ARG A 82 6.02 18.61 20.09
N LYS A 83 5.78 19.41 21.14
CA LYS A 83 6.74 19.52 22.25
C LYS A 83 7.07 18.15 22.81
N ARG A 84 8.35 17.98 23.12
CA ARG A 84 8.96 16.78 23.67
C ARG A 84 8.15 16.16 24.82
N ARG A 85 7.82 14.88 24.69
CA ARG A 85 7.17 14.06 25.74
C ARG A 85 8.07 12.88 26.08
N GLU A 86 8.54 12.82 27.33
CA GLU A 86 9.54 11.84 27.74
C GLU A 86 9.05 10.38 27.71
N ALA A 87 7.82 10.10 28.15
CA ALA A 87 7.36 8.73 28.33
C ALA A 87 7.22 7.93 27.00
N PRO A 88 6.47 8.40 25.97
CA PRO A 88 6.40 7.68 24.69
C PRO A 88 7.75 7.51 24.01
N TRP A 89 8.66 8.49 24.15
CA TRP A 89 9.97 8.42 23.53
C TRP A 89 10.92 7.45 24.21
N LYS A 90 10.83 7.31 25.55
CA LYS A 90 11.56 6.27 26.28
C LYS A 90 11.12 4.88 25.82
N LEU A 91 9.83 4.67 25.59
CA LEU A 91 9.32 3.41 25.08
C LEU A 91 9.81 3.13 23.65
N LEU A 92 9.69 4.09 22.73
CA LEU A 92 10.22 3.95 21.37
C LEU A 92 11.71 3.61 21.34
N ARG A 93 12.52 4.28 22.17
CA ARG A 93 13.95 3.97 22.34
C ARG A 93 14.19 2.54 22.84
N ALA A 94 13.40 2.08 23.80
CA ALA A 94 13.49 0.71 24.33
C ALA A 94 13.18 -0.33 23.24
N LEU A 95 12.14 -0.08 22.43
CA LEU A 95 11.75 -0.92 21.29
C LEU A 95 12.75 -0.82 20.11
N GLY A 96 13.60 0.21 20.09
CA GLY A 96 14.49 0.48 18.97
C GLY A 96 13.78 1.10 17.75
N VAL A 97 12.62 1.71 17.98
CA VAL A 97 11.78 2.34 16.94
C VAL A 97 12.09 3.84 16.89
N GLY A 98 12.25 4.36 15.68
CA GLY A 98 12.49 5.79 15.43
C GLY A 98 11.21 6.62 15.52
N LEU A 99 11.36 7.94 15.67
CA LEU A 99 10.26 8.89 15.64
C LEU A 99 10.60 10.05 14.70
N LEU A 100 9.78 10.21 13.68
CA LEU A 100 9.78 11.33 12.77
C LEU A 100 8.68 12.31 13.20
N GLY A 101 9.08 13.48 13.70
CA GLY A 101 8.21 14.61 13.96
C GLY A 101 8.04 15.43 12.69
N VAL A 102 6.83 15.51 12.16
CA VAL A 102 6.53 16.23 10.92
C VAL A 102 5.92 17.60 11.25
N TRP A 103 6.59 18.67 10.88
CA TRP A 103 6.14 20.05 11.09
C TRP A 103 5.16 20.49 10.00
N SER A 104 4.38 21.54 10.26
CA SER A 104 3.35 22.04 9.34
C SER A 104 3.88 22.52 7.99
N ASP A 105 5.15 22.89 7.93
CA ASP A 105 5.85 23.31 6.71
C ASP A 105 6.45 22.12 5.94
N GLY A 106 6.23 20.89 6.42
CA GLY A 106 6.77 19.66 5.83
C GLY A 106 8.19 19.32 6.30
N GLN A 107 8.81 20.14 7.17
CA GLN A 107 10.10 19.75 7.75
C GLN A 107 9.94 18.51 8.62
N ILE A 108 10.92 17.60 8.53
CA ILE A 108 10.93 16.36 9.31
C ILE A 108 12.11 16.39 10.28
N GLU A 109 11.80 16.24 11.56
CA GLU A 109 12.77 16.11 12.64
C GLU A 109 12.79 14.65 13.14
N GLU A 110 13.97 14.03 13.14
CA GLU A 110 14.16 12.71 13.75
C GLU A 110 14.30 12.84 15.27
N SER A 111 13.17 12.95 15.98
CA SER A 111 13.12 13.12 17.44
C SER A 111 13.62 11.90 18.23
N VAL A 112 13.54 10.70 17.63
CA VAL A 112 14.11 9.47 18.17
C VAL A 112 14.81 8.73 17.04
N ARG A 113 16.09 8.43 17.22
CA ARG A 113 16.86 7.65 16.26
C ARG A 113 16.48 6.16 16.33
N PRO A 114 16.12 5.52 15.20
CA PRO A 114 15.80 4.11 15.18
C PRO A 114 17.06 3.24 15.36
N ARG A 115 16.87 2.02 15.88
CA ARG A 115 17.89 0.98 15.85
C ARG A 115 17.95 0.40 14.43
N PHE A 116 19.17 0.13 13.94
CA PHE A 116 19.38 -0.61 12.70
C PHE A 116 19.42 -2.11 12.95
N PHE A 117 18.47 -2.85 12.37
CA PHE A 117 18.38 -4.31 12.45
C PHE A 117 19.11 -4.94 11.27
N ARG A 118 20.30 -5.50 11.52
CA ARG A 118 21.16 -6.11 10.48
C ARG A 118 20.54 -7.32 9.77
N ARG A 119 19.60 -8.02 10.42
CA ARG A 119 18.91 -9.20 9.90
C ARG A 119 17.41 -8.94 9.89
N ALA A 120 16.95 -8.13 8.95
CA ALA A 120 15.53 -7.93 8.73
C ALA A 120 14.92 -9.18 8.05
N LYS A 121 13.65 -9.47 8.34
CA LYS A 121 12.92 -10.60 7.71
C LYS A 121 12.76 -10.44 6.19
N GLY A 122 12.85 -9.19 5.69
CA GLY A 122 12.62 -8.86 4.29
C GLY A 122 11.17 -8.49 4.04
N ILE A 123 10.95 -7.55 3.12
CA ILE A 123 9.63 -7.09 2.69
C ILE A 123 9.58 -7.23 1.17
N GLU A 124 8.55 -7.90 0.68
CA GLU A 124 8.28 -7.96 -0.76
C GLU A 124 7.73 -6.61 -1.24
N LEU A 125 8.38 -6.05 -2.24
CA LEU A 125 8.06 -4.75 -2.79
C LEU A 125 7.76 -4.89 -4.29
N TYR A 126 6.70 -4.23 -4.72
CA TYR A 126 6.20 -4.28 -6.09
C TYR A 126 6.11 -2.85 -6.62
N GLU A 127 6.60 -2.61 -7.84
CA GLU A 127 6.70 -1.26 -8.41
C GLU A 127 5.36 -0.50 -8.43
N GLN A 128 4.26 -1.22 -8.61
CA GLN A 128 2.91 -0.69 -8.58
C GLN A 128 2.55 -0.02 -7.24
N GLN A 129 3.14 -0.46 -6.12
CA GLN A 129 2.91 0.14 -4.80
C GLN A 129 3.46 1.58 -4.70
N LYS A 130 4.30 2.02 -5.64
CA LYS A 130 4.79 3.41 -5.68
C LYS A 130 3.69 4.40 -6.03
N THR A 131 2.69 4.00 -6.83
CA THR A 131 1.69 4.91 -7.41
C THR A 131 0.23 4.46 -7.27
N PHE A 132 -0.05 3.23 -6.83
CA PHE A 132 -1.40 2.67 -6.85
C PHE A 132 -2.35 3.31 -5.83
N CYS A 133 -1.86 3.60 -4.63
CA CYS A 133 -2.62 4.25 -3.58
C CYS A 133 -1.70 5.14 -2.74
N ALA A 134 -2.21 6.29 -2.32
CA ALA A 134 -1.53 7.13 -1.35
C ALA A 134 -1.65 6.50 0.04
N ALA A 135 -0.56 6.53 0.81
CA ALA A 135 -0.51 6.05 2.18
C ALA A 135 -1.51 6.80 3.09
N GLY A 136 -2.08 6.10 4.07
CA GLY A 136 -3.02 6.68 5.04
C GLY A 136 -4.44 6.87 4.48
N SER A 137 -4.79 6.16 3.40
CA SER A 137 -6.12 6.23 2.81
C SER A 137 -7.16 5.43 3.61
N ALA A 138 -8.25 6.07 4.02
CA ALA A 138 -9.30 5.42 4.83
C ALA A 138 -10.12 4.35 4.06
N SER A 139 -9.93 4.22 2.73
CA SER A 139 -10.76 3.42 1.83
C SER A 139 -10.18 2.04 1.45
N GLY A 140 -9.21 1.50 2.20
CA GLY A 140 -8.75 0.11 2.02
C GLY A 140 -8.01 -0.14 0.70
N GLY A 141 -7.32 0.89 0.19
CA GLY A 141 -6.77 0.99 -1.16
C GLY A 141 -5.44 0.29 -1.42
N HIS A 142 -4.93 -0.57 -0.54
CA HIS A 142 -3.63 -1.22 -0.76
C HIS A 142 -3.57 -2.04 -2.06
N TRP A 143 -2.43 -2.01 -2.74
CA TRP A 143 -2.22 -2.80 -3.95
C TRP A 143 -2.14 -4.29 -3.59
N THR A 144 -2.83 -5.13 -4.37
CA THR A 144 -2.65 -6.58 -4.35
C THR A 144 -2.53 -7.10 -5.77
N PRO A 145 -1.83 -8.23 -6.00
CA PRO A 145 -1.77 -8.86 -7.32
C PRO A 145 -3.17 -9.15 -7.90
N PHE A 146 -4.13 -9.49 -7.02
CA PHE A 146 -5.53 -9.65 -7.39
C PHE A 146 -6.15 -8.34 -7.92
N LYS A 147 -5.98 -7.21 -7.23
CA LYS A 147 -6.53 -5.92 -7.65
C LYS A 147 -5.94 -5.46 -9.00
N GLU A 148 -4.65 -5.71 -9.23
CA GLU A 148 -4.04 -5.45 -10.53
C GLU A 148 -4.66 -6.32 -11.63
N THR A 149 -4.82 -7.62 -11.36
CA THR A 149 -5.47 -8.53 -12.31
C THR A 149 -6.90 -8.09 -12.61
N ALA A 150 -7.70 -7.74 -11.59
CA ALA A 150 -9.06 -7.23 -11.77
C ALA A 150 -9.11 -5.95 -12.62
N ARG A 151 -8.17 -5.03 -12.39
CA ARG A 151 -8.02 -3.81 -13.20
C ARG A 151 -7.66 -4.14 -14.65
N ASN A 152 -6.68 -5.00 -14.88
CA ASN A 152 -6.25 -5.40 -16.22
C ASN A 152 -7.39 -6.07 -16.99
N VAL A 153 -8.14 -6.95 -16.32
CA VAL A 153 -9.35 -7.59 -16.88
C VAL A 153 -10.37 -6.54 -17.32
N LEU A 154 -10.71 -5.57 -16.46
CA LEU A 154 -11.66 -4.52 -16.80
C LEU A 154 -11.19 -3.64 -17.96
N LEU A 155 -9.93 -3.17 -17.93
CA LEU A 155 -9.36 -2.34 -18.99
C LEU A 155 -9.33 -3.08 -20.33
N PHE A 156 -8.95 -4.34 -20.34
CA PHE A 156 -8.93 -5.15 -21.55
C PHE A 156 -10.32 -5.29 -22.16
N VAL A 157 -11.34 -5.60 -21.36
CA VAL A 157 -12.73 -5.71 -21.85
C VAL A 157 -13.28 -4.36 -22.32
N LEU A 158 -12.90 -3.26 -21.68
CA LEU A 158 -13.27 -1.91 -22.12
C LEU A 158 -12.69 -1.57 -23.50
N TRP A 159 -11.44 -1.95 -23.77
CA TRP A 159 -10.78 -1.71 -25.05
C TRP A 159 -11.09 -2.76 -26.13
N HIS A 160 -11.49 -3.96 -25.71
CA HIS A 160 -11.86 -5.06 -26.61
C HIS A 160 -13.25 -5.63 -26.29
N PRO A 161 -14.36 -4.84 -26.42
CA PRO A 161 -15.70 -5.37 -26.20
C PRO A 161 -16.00 -6.53 -27.16
N GLY A 162 -16.51 -7.65 -26.62
CA GLY A 162 -16.73 -8.88 -27.39
C GLY A 162 -15.49 -9.77 -27.48
N CYS A 163 -14.46 -9.56 -26.65
CA CYS A 163 -13.39 -10.54 -26.51
C CYS A 163 -13.90 -11.82 -25.84
N THR A 164 -13.22 -12.92 -26.12
CA THR A 164 -13.38 -14.19 -25.41
C THR A 164 -12.54 -14.21 -24.14
N LEU A 165 -12.81 -15.18 -23.26
CA LEU A 165 -11.97 -15.41 -22.08
C LEU A 165 -10.54 -15.84 -22.45
N ASN A 166 -10.33 -16.52 -23.60
CA ASN A 166 -8.99 -16.89 -24.04
C ASN A 166 -8.18 -15.66 -24.45
N GLU A 167 -8.75 -14.82 -25.32
CA GLU A 167 -8.13 -13.56 -25.77
C GLU A 167 -7.83 -12.63 -24.59
N LEU A 168 -8.74 -12.54 -23.61
CA LEU A 168 -8.52 -11.79 -22.37
C LEU A 168 -7.27 -12.26 -21.64
N ILE A 169 -7.15 -13.55 -21.37
CA ILE A 169 -6.08 -14.11 -20.54
C ILE A 169 -4.73 -14.04 -21.26
N GLU A 170 -4.71 -14.24 -22.58
CA GLU A 170 -3.51 -14.09 -23.40
C GLU A 170 -3.08 -12.62 -23.50
N GLY A 171 -4.02 -11.68 -23.42
CA GLY A 171 -3.78 -10.25 -23.60
C GLY A 171 -3.48 -9.47 -22.31
N ILE A 172 -3.50 -10.08 -21.13
CA ILE A 172 -3.23 -9.40 -19.86
C ILE A 172 -2.13 -10.07 -19.05
N SER A 173 -1.41 -9.27 -18.26
CA SER A 173 -0.66 -9.80 -17.12
C SER A 173 -1.62 -10.13 -15.97
N HIS A 174 -1.46 -11.31 -15.38
CA HIS A 174 -2.27 -11.79 -14.26
C HIS A 174 -1.42 -12.50 -13.20
N HIS A 175 -1.85 -12.47 -11.94
CA HIS A 175 -1.11 -13.03 -10.81
C HIS A 175 -1.16 -14.56 -10.67
N TYR A 176 -1.95 -15.26 -11.47
CA TYR A 176 -2.04 -16.72 -11.42
C TYR A 176 -0.83 -17.36 -12.09
N ASN A 177 -0.30 -18.42 -11.46
CA ASN A 177 0.80 -19.22 -12.01
C ASN A 177 0.39 -20.10 -13.20
N ASP A 178 -0.91 -20.33 -13.39
CA ASP A 178 -1.45 -21.21 -14.41
C ASP A 178 -2.64 -20.56 -15.12
N THR A 179 -2.64 -20.67 -16.45
CA THR A 179 -3.65 -20.12 -17.35
C THR A 179 -5.02 -20.79 -17.15
N THR A 180 -5.06 -22.08 -16.80
CA THR A 180 -6.34 -22.79 -16.55
C THR A 180 -6.99 -22.29 -15.27
N ALA A 181 -6.20 -22.15 -14.20
CA ALA A 181 -6.62 -21.52 -12.95
C ALA A 181 -7.09 -20.09 -13.21
N ALA A 182 -6.33 -19.29 -13.98
CA ALA A 182 -6.70 -17.92 -14.33
C ALA A 182 -8.07 -17.85 -15.01
N LYS A 183 -8.32 -18.67 -16.03
CA LYS A 183 -9.60 -18.73 -16.75
C LYS A 183 -10.76 -19.06 -15.82
N ARG A 184 -10.66 -20.17 -15.09
CA ARG A 184 -11.73 -20.62 -14.16
C ARG A 184 -12.04 -19.52 -13.16
N ASN A 185 -10.99 -18.93 -12.62
CA ASN A 185 -11.09 -17.96 -11.57
C ASN A 185 -11.66 -16.65 -12.10
N ILE A 186 -11.02 -15.98 -13.04
CA ILE A 186 -11.50 -14.70 -13.57
C ILE A 186 -12.95 -14.80 -14.05
N LEU A 187 -13.35 -15.90 -14.69
CA LEU A 187 -14.75 -16.13 -15.06
C LEU A 187 -15.69 -16.17 -13.84
N MET A 188 -15.35 -16.93 -12.79
CA MET A 188 -16.13 -16.98 -11.56
C MET A 188 -16.23 -15.58 -10.92
N TRP A 189 -15.13 -14.83 -10.83
CA TRP A 189 -15.09 -13.51 -10.21
C TRP A 189 -15.92 -12.47 -10.97
N ILE A 190 -15.99 -12.57 -12.31
CA ILE A 190 -16.90 -11.74 -13.12
C ILE A 190 -18.35 -12.14 -12.84
N LYS A 191 -18.66 -13.45 -12.79
CA LYS A 191 -20.02 -13.95 -12.52
C LYS A 191 -20.55 -13.54 -11.15
N THR A 192 -19.68 -13.53 -10.13
CA THR A 192 -20.04 -13.15 -8.76
C THR A 192 -19.89 -11.66 -8.49
N ASP A 193 -19.62 -10.84 -9.53
CA ASP A 193 -19.46 -9.38 -9.45
C ASP A 193 -18.36 -8.92 -8.48
N VAL A 194 -17.38 -9.78 -8.22
CA VAL A 194 -16.14 -9.40 -7.51
C VAL A 194 -15.27 -8.54 -8.44
N ILE A 195 -15.15 -8.93 -9.71
CA ILE A 195 -14.67 -8.04 -10.78
C ILE A 195 -15.89 -7.37 -11.39
N LYS A 196 -16.11 -6.12 -11.00
CA LYS A 196 -17.28 -5.32 -11.38
C LYS A 196 -17.15 -4.75 -12.79
N GLY A 197 -18.28 -4.30 -13.35
CA GLY A 197 -18.30 -3.55 -14.60
C GLY A 197 -18.27 -4.38 -15.88
N ILE A 198 -18.27 -5.72 -15.77
CA ILE A 198 -18.23 -6.64 -16.90
C ILE A 198 -19.47 -7.52 -16.88
N ARG A 199 -20.04 -7.79 -18.06
CA ARG A 199 -21.09 -8.79 -18.28
C ARG A 199 -20.59 -9.87 -19.22
N ILE A 200 -21.13 -11.07 -19.05
CA ILE A 200 -20.86 -12.21 -19.92
C ILE A 200 -22.08 -12.41 -20.81
N ASP A 201 -21.85 -12.53 -22.11
CA ASP A 201 -22.85 -12.97 -23.07
C ASP A 201 -22.75 -14.50 -23.23
N GLU A 202 -23.70 -15.18 -22.60
CA GLU A 202 -23.80 -16.65 -22.60
C GLU A 202 -24.59 -17.20 -23.80
N SER A 203 -25.15 -16.33 -24.66
CA SER A 203 -25.94 -16.73 -25.83
C SER A 203 -25.09 -17.28 -26.98
N VAL A 204 -23.79 -17.00 -26.97
CA VAL A 204 -22.83 -17.38 -28.00
C VAL A 204 -21.69 -18.22 -27.43
N ARG A 205 -21.15 -19.15 -28.23
CA ARG A 205 -19.94 -19.91 -27.87
C ARG A 205 -18.81 -19.66 -28.87
N PRO A 206 -17.56 -19.43 -28.39
CA PRO A 206 -17.19 -19.21 -27.00
C PRO A 206 -17.86 -17.96 -26.41
N TYR A 207 -18.09 -17.95 -25.10
CA TYR A 207 -18.72 -16.81 -24.41
C TYR A 207 -17.95 -15.52 -24.66
N LYS A 208 -18.70 -14.41 -24.73
CA LYS A 208 -18.17 -13.09 -25.07
C LYS A 208 -18.31 -12.14 -23.88
N LEU A 209 -17.30 -11.30 -23.65
CA LEU A 209 -17.22 -10.38 -22.52
C LEU A 209 -17.49 -8.95 -22.99
N TYR A 210 -18.29 -8.19 -22.24
CA TYR A 210 -18.60 -6.81 -22.57
C TYR A 210 -18.61 -5.92 -21.32
N PRO A 211 -18.37 -4.61 -21.44
CA PRO A 211 -18.66 -3.67 -20.37
C PRO A 211 -20.15 -3.68 -20.01
N LYS A 212 -20.46 -3.52 -18.71
CA LYS A 212 -21.83 -3.19 -18.26
C LYS A 212 -22.16 -1.76 -18.73
N LYS A 213 -23.38 -1.53 -19.20
CA LYS A 213 -23.83 -0.23 -19.75
C LYS A 213 -23.84 0.92 -18.73
N GLU A 214 -23.69 0.63 -17.44
CA GLU A 214 -23.74 1.63 -16.35
C GLU A 214 -22.42 2.38 -16.12
N LEU A 215 -21.45 2.27 -17.03
CA LEU A 215 -20.13 2.93 -16.93
C LEU A 215 -19.94 4.10 -17.94
N THR A 216 -21.01 4.51 -18.63
CA THR A 216 -21.06 5.75 -19.44
C THR A 216 -21.90 6.81 -18.77
#